data_AF-R1EPC0-F1
#
_entry.id   AF-R1EPC0-F1
#
_cell.length_a   1.000
_cell.length_b   1.000
_cell.length_c   1.000
_cell.angle_alpha   90.00
_cell.angle_beta   90.00
_cell.angle_gamma   90.00
#
_symmetry.space_group_name_H-M   'P 1'
#
loop_
_entity.id
_entity.type
_entity.pdbx_description
1 polymer ?
#
loop_
_entity_poly.entity_id
_entity_poly.type
_entity_poly.pdbx_seq_one_letter_code
_entity_poly.pdbx_strand_id
1 'polypeptide(L)'
;MPDGNSEATMCLSLKKYLDTGLYSDLRIKDSDGHEYAVHRILGCGQSPVLENACKPESGFKDDETQELTLVPSAVQEAQSGVVDLKDDDPSAVKAMLEFMYRGTFTIPGDAVSPILFAVRAYIIADIYAVPNMKKIATAKFSELASVNYKNPNFVTALRVIYESAQDNDKGCMRETAVDIVSKHYDLLLANSAFEAVLDDHGALGKDILRALLRKANAPKAAKYMCRHGGRIEQFVEMIIDHGHPHNKSSCINCNISLSNNEWKKRMVVT
;
A
#
# COMPACT_ATOMS: atom_id res chain seq x y z
N MET A 1 14.64 -11.89 24.11
CA MET A 1 13.78 -10.91 23.43
C MET A 1 14.67 -9.70 23.18
N PRO A 2 15.06 -9.35 21.94
CA PRO A 2 15.77 -8.10 21.71
C PRO A 2 14.79 -6.95 21.91
N ASP A 3 15.17 -6.02 22.77
CA ASP A 3 14.35 -4.87 23.14
C ASP A 3 14.03 -4.01 21.91
N GLY A 4 12.74 -3.72 21.65
CA GLY A 4 12.30 -2.77 20.62
C GLY A 4 12.78 -1.32 20.82
N ASN A 5 13.70 -1.10 21.76
CA ASN A 5 14.30 0.19 22.10
C ASN A 5 15.58 0.48 21.27
N SER A 6 16.26 -0.54 20.74
CA SER A 6 17.53 -0.35 20.01
C SER A 6 17.31 0.19 18.58
N GLU A 7 16.32 -0.32 17.85
CA GLU A 7 15.97 0.15 16.50
C GLU A 7 15.47 1.60 16.50
N ALA A 8 14.61 1.95 17.47
CA ALA A 8 14.13 3.32 17.65
C ALA A 8 15.27 4.29 17.99
N THR A 9 16.24 3.84 18.79
CA THR A 9 17.42 4.65 19.15
C THR A 9 18.30 4.92 17.93
N MET A 10 18.51 3.93 17.06
CA MET A 10 19.27 4.09 15.82
C MET A 10 18.57 5.10 14.89
N CYS A 11 17.27 4.94 14.64
CA CYS A 11 16.47 5.82 13.80
C CYS A 11 16.47 7.28 14.28
N LEU A 12 16.37 7.50 15.60
CA LEU A 12 16.45 8.84 16.18
C LEU A 12 17.85 9.45 16.02
N SER A 13 18.90 8.65 16.18
CA SER A 13 20.28 9.11 16.02
C SER A 13 20.63 9.48 14.58
N LEU A 14 19.97 8.87 13.58
CA LEU A 14 20.21 9.13 12.17
C LEU A 14 19.59 10.45 11.69
N LYS A 15 18.45 10.86 12.25
CA LYS A 15 17.75 12.11 11.87
C LYS A 15 18.68 13.32 11.82
N LYS A 16 19.53 13.49 12.84
CA LYS A 16 20.43 14.66 12.92
C LYS A 16 21.34 14.79 11.69
N TYR A 17 21.70 13.68 11.04
CA TYR A 17 22.55 13.70 9.85
C TYR A 17 21.79 14.12 8.60
N LEU A 18 20.47 13.86 8.51
CA LEU A 18 19.62 14.45 7.49
C LEU A 18 19.44 15.96 7.71
N ASP A 19 19.19 16.38 8.95
CA ASP A 19 18.94 17.79 9.27
C ASP A 19 20.20 18.66 9.09
N THR A 20 21.38 18.13 9.42
CA THR A 20 22.65 18.88 9.37
C THR A 20 23.46 18.67 8.09
N GLY A 21 23.20 17.59 7.35
CA GLY A 21 24.01 17.18 6.20
C GLY A 21 25.44 16.72 6.55
N LEU A 22 25.76 16.56 7.84
CA LEU A 22 27.11 16.17 8.26
C LEU A 22 27.46 14.78 7.73
N TYR A 23 28.58 14.67 6.99
CA TYR A 23 29.05 13.47 6.29
C TYR A 23 28.25 13.06 5.04
N SER A 24 27.40 13.94 4.52
CA SER A 24 26.71 13.70 3.26
C SER A 24 27.68 13.55 2.08
N ASP A 25 27.32 12.66 1.15
CA ASP A 25 28.07 12.28 -0.05
C ASP A 25 27.17 12.19 -1.30
N LEU A 26 25.93 12.68 -1.17
CA LEU A 26 24.92 12.77 -2.21
C LEU A 26 24.02 13.98 -1.95
N ARG A 27 23.57 14.63 -3.02
CA ARG A 27 22.52 15.64 -2.98
C ARG A 27 21.31 15.14 -3.76
N ILE A 28 20.13 15.31 -3.18
CA ILE A 28 18.86 15.11 -3.88
C ILE A 28 18.23 16.47 -4.08
N LYS A 29 17.77 16.78 -5.28
CA LYS A 29 17.09 18.03 -5.60
C LYS A 29 15.63 17.75 -5.94
N ASP A 30 14.70 18.43 -5.28
CA ASP A 30 13.28 18.35 -5.63
C ASP A 30 12.88 19.32 -6.74
N SER A 31 11.63 19.21 -7.18
CA SER A 31 11.05 20.03 -8.25
C SER A 31 10.91 21.52 -7.90
N ASP A 32 10.89 21.89 -6.63
CA ASP A 32 10.95 23.29 -6.16
C ASP A 32 12.40 23.83 -6.15
N GLY A 33 13.38 22.96 -6.40
CA GLY A 33 14.79 23.29 -6.39
C GLY A 33 15.43 23.24 -5.01
N HIS A 34 14.75 22.71 -3.99
CA HIS A 34 15.38 22.47 -2.70
C HIS A 34 16.39 21.34 -2.82
N GLU A 35 17.57 21.54 -2.23
CA GLU A 35 18.62 20.53 -2.20
C GLU A 35 18.73 19.92 -0.80
N TYR A 36 18.69 18.60 -0.74
CA TYR A 36 18.84 17.81 0.46
C TYR A 36 20.22 17.16 0.47
N ALA A 37 21.04 17.49 1.47
CA ALA A 37 22.30 16.81 1.73
C ALA A 37 22.02 15.44 2.38
N VAL A 38 22.30 14.36 1.66
CA VAL A 38 21.94 12.99 2.07
C VAL A 38 23.14 12.03 1.99
N HIS A 39 22.97 10.83 2.56
CA HIS A 39 23.99 9.80 2.61
C HIS A 39 23.62 8.66 1.66
N ARG A 40 24.50 8.32 0.72
CA ARG A 40 24.32 7.26 -0.28
C ARG A 40 23.95 5.95 0.39
N ILE A 41 24.61 5.59 1.49
CA ILE A 41 24.35 4.33 2.18
C ILE A 41 22.92 4.24 2.71
N LEU A 42 22.29 5.36 3.09
CA LEU A 42 20.92 5.40 3.58
C LEU A 42 19.91 5.46 2.43
N GLY A 43 20.17 6.27 1.41
CA GLY A 43 19.31 6.40 0.23
C GLY A 43 19.37 5.18 -0.68
N CYS A 44 20.54 4.92 -1.28
CA CYS A 44 20.78 3.80 -2.20
C CYS A 44 20.57 2.44 -1.52
N GLY A 45 20.89 2.31 -0.23
CA GLY A 45 20.66 1.06 0.51
C GLY A 45 19.19 0.68 0.68
N GLN A 46 18.27 1.64 0.46
CA GLN A 46 16.83 1.44 0.62
C GLN A 46 16.02 1.60 -0.66
N SER A 47 16.64 2.12 -1.73
CA SER A 47 16.00 2.32 -3.02
C SER A 47 16.93 1.81 -4.12
N PRO A 48 16.59 0.68 -4.78
CA PRO A 48 17.31 0.22 -5.97
C PRO A 48 17.35 1.25 -7.09
N VAL A 49 16.32 2.11 -7.17
CA VAL A 49 16.24 3.19 -8.15
C VAL A 49 17.32 4.25 -7.88
N LEU A 50 17.43 4.72 -6.62
CA LEU A 50 18.52 5.64 -6.24
C LEU A 50 19.89 4.97 -6.32
N GLU A 51 19.98 3.67 -6.00
CA GLU A 51 21.22 2.91 -6.13
C GLU A 51 21.70 2.90 -7.59
N ASN A 52 20.78 2.65 -8.53
CA ASN A 52 21.10 2.64 -9.96
C ASN A 52 21.43 4.05 -10.47
N ALA A 53 20.70 5.08 -10.04
CA ALA A 53 21.01 6.49 -10.34
C ALA A 53 22.42 6.88 -9.87
N CYS A 54 22.89 6.30 -8.77
CA CYS A 54 24.20 6.58 -8.19
C CYS A 54 25.36 5.73 -8.76
N LYS A 55 25.08 4.77 -9.64
CA LYS A 55 26.09 3.89 -10.25
C LYS A 55 26.49 4.41 -11.63
N PRO A 56 27.79 4.66 -11.90
CA PRO A 56 28.25 5.17 -13.20
C PRO A 56 28.11 4.15 -14.34
N GLU A 57 27.87 2.89 -14.00
CA GLU A 57 27.75 1.75 -14.92
C GLU A 57 26.32 1.19 -14.98
N SER A 58 25.33 1.93 -14.46
CA SER A 58 23.93 1.57 -14.64
C SER A 58 23.49 1.83 -16.09
N GLY A 59 22.97 0.78 -16.70
CA GLY A 59 22.48 0.76 -18.06
C GLY A 59 21.37 -0.27 -18.20
N PHE A 60 20.55 -0.12 -19.23
CA PHE A 60 19.61 -1.17 -19.61
C PHE A 60 20.30 -2.10 -20.60
N LYS A 61 20.17 -3.40 -20.37
CA LYS A 61 20.53 -4.40 -21.39
C LYS A 61 19.37 -4.48 -22.35
N ASP A 62 19.66 -4.27 -23.62
CA ASP A 62 18.72 -4.56 -24.68
C ASP A 62 18.46 -6.08 -24.70
N ASP A 63 17.19 -6.48 -24.62
CA ASP A 63 16.77 -7.88 -24.57
C ASP A 63 17.16 -8.66 -25.84
N GLU A 64 17.32 -7.99 -26.99
CA GLU A 64 17.68 -8.61 -28.27
C GLU A 64 19.19 -8.65 -28.51
N THR A 65 19.92 -7.59 -28.16
CA THR A 65 21.36 -7.47 -28.47
C THR A 65 22.27 -7.83 -27.30
N GLN A 66 21.73 -7.90 -26.08
CA GLN A 66 22.47 -8.02 -24.81
C GLN A 66 23.54 -6.93 -24.59
N GLU A 67 23.59 -5.89 -25.41
CA GLU A 67 24.50 -4.76 -25.22
C GLU A 67 24.01 -3.88 -24.06
N LEU A 68 24.95 -3.46 -23.21
CA LEU A 68 24.67 -2.55 -22.10
C LEU A 68 24.60 -1.12 -22.65
N THR A 69 23.37 -0.58 -22.73
CA THR A 69 23.17 0.82 -23.05
C THR A 69 23.17 1.63 -21.76
N LEU A 70 24.24 2.40 -21.52
CA LEU A 70 24.34 3.30 -20.38
C LEU A 70 23.26 4.37 -20.45
N VAL A 71 22.63 4.68 -19.31
CA VAL A 71 21.67 5.78 -19.23
C VAL A 71 22.46 7.08 -19.00
N PRO A 72 22.44 8.05 -19.95
CA PRO A 72 23.28 9.25 -19.82
C PRO A 72 23.02 10.06 -18.53
N SER A 73 21.77 10.08 -18.07
CA SER A 73 21.41 10.73 -16.80
C SER A 73 22.04 10.06 -15.59
N ALA A 74 22.05 8.72 -15.53
CA ALA A 74 22.64 8.00 -14.40
C ALA A 74 24.17 8.15 -14.34
N VAL A 75 24.85 8.21 -15.50
CA VAL A 75 26.29 8.54 -15.55
C VAL A 75 26.54 9.95 -15.02
N GLN A 76 25.70 10.91 -15.39
CA GLN A 76 25.81 12.31 -14.93
C GLN A 76 25.52 12.44 -13.43
N GLU A 77 24.50 11.76 -12.91
CA GLU A 77 24.12 11.76 -11.49
C GLU A 77 25.21 11.11 -10.63
N ALA A 78 25.76 9.97 -11.07
CA ALA A 78 26.86 9.30 -10.40
C ALA A 78 28.10 10.18 -10.28
N GLN A 79 28.45 10.93 -11.35
CA GLN A 79 29.62 11.82 -11.39
C GLN A 79 29.40 13.15 -10.65
N SER A 80 28.20 13.72 -10.76
CA SER A 80 27.87 15.01 -10.13
C SER A 80 27.56 14.88 -8.63
N GLY A 81 27.15 13.68 -8.19
CA GLY A 81 26.64 13.47 -6.84
C GLY A 81 25.34 14.22 -6.58
N VAL A 82 24.59 14.56 -7.62
CA VAL A 82 23.28 15.22 -7.55
C VAL A 82 22.28 14.36 -8.31
N VAL A 83 21.18 14.00 -7.65
CA VAL A 83 20.04 13.28 -8.24
C VAL A 83 18.85 14.24 -8.28
N ASP A 84 18.31 14.48 -9.47
CA ASP A 84 17.28 15.51 -9.73
C ASP A 84 15.89 14.88 -9.88
N LEU A 85 15.00 15.18 -8.94
CA LEU A 85 13.63 14.64 -8.83
C LEU A 85 12.60 15.66 -9.29
N LYS A 86 12.83 16.23 -10.47
CA LYS A 86 12.03 17.31 -11.07
C LYS A 86 10.56 16.99 -11.31
N ASP A 87 10.20 15.71 -11.42
CA ASP A 87 8.84 15.27 -11.74
C ASP A 87 8.07 14.81 -10.49
N ASP A 88 8.72 14.79 -9.32
CA ASP A 88 8.15 14.33 -8.05
C ASP A 88 7.64 15.49 -7.18
N ASP A 89 6.61 15.19 -6.38
CA ASP A 89 6.06 16.14 -5.41
C ASP A 89 7.08 16.44 -4.28
N PRO A 90 7.45 17.71 -4.03
CA PRO A 90 8.46 18.07 -3.02
C PRO A 90 8.15 17.56 -1.61
N SER A 91 6.87 17.57 -1.24
CA SER A 91 6.44 17.11 0.08
C SER A 91 6.57 15.59 0.21
N ALA A 92 6.33 14.84 -0.88
CA ALA A 92 6.55 13.41 -0.97
C ALA A 92 8.04 13.06 -0.98
N VAL A 93 8.89 13.83 -1.69
CA VAL A 93 10.36 13.69 -1.65
C VAL A 93 10.84 13.82 -0.21
N LYS A 94 10.44 14.87 0.49
CA LYS A 94 10.79 15.06 1.90
C LYS A 94 10.30 13.91 2.79
N ALA A 95 9.10 13.39 2.56
CA ALA A 95 8.59 12.23 3.29
C ALA A 95 9.41 10.96 3.04
N MET A 96 9.85 10.74 1.80
CA MET A 96 10.72 9.62 1.43
C MET A 96 12.07 9.72 2.12
N LEU A 97 12.69 10.89 2.10
CA LEU A 97 13.96 11.12 2.81
C LEU A 97 13.79 10.95 4.32
N GLU A 98 12.70 11.47 4.91
CA GLU A 98 12.42 11.24 6.33
C GLU A 98 12.29 9.74 6.64
N PHE A 99 11.58 8.99 5.79
CA PHE A 99 11.45 7.55 5.92
C PHE A 99 12.80 6.84 5.87
N MET A 100 13.67 7.17 4.91
CA MET A 100 14.98 6.53 4.77
C MET A 100 15.87 6.69 6.02
N TYR A 101 15.70 7.76 6.80
CA TYR A 101 16.49 7.97 8.01
C TYR A 101 15.85 7.41 9.27
N ARG A 102 14.54 7.19 9.27
CA ARG A 102 13.77 6.89 10.50
C ARG A 102 12.93 5.64 10.45
N GLY A 103 12.78 5.02 9.28
CA GLY A 103 11.82 3.94 9.04
C GLY A 103 10.35 4.37 9.08
N THR A 104 10.05 5.68 9.14
CA THR A 104 8.70 6.24 9.13
C THR A 104 8.72 7.69 8.67
N PHE A 105 7.57 8.23 8.30
CA PHE A 105 7.41 9.64 7.94
C PHE A 105 6.22 10.25 8.67
N THR A 106 6.27 11.57 8.84
CA THR A 106 5.19 12.33 9.44
C THR A 106 4.38 13.05 8.38
N ILE A 107 3.07 13.14 8.59
CA ILE A 107 2.22 14.00 7.80
C ILE A 107 2.27 15.37 8.49
N PRO A 108 2.65 16.45 7.78
CA PRO A 108 2.68 17.79 8.36
C PRO A 108 1.31 18.15 8.95
N GLY A 109 1.28 18.71 10.15
CA GLY A 109 0.01 19.06 10.83
C GLY A 109 -0.76 20.18 10.11
N ASP A 110 -0.07 20.96 9.30
CA ASP A 110 -0.56 22.01 8.41
C ASP A 110 -0.80 21.53 6.97
N ALA A 111 -0.69 20.23 6.70
CA ALA A 111 -0.96 19.68 5.38
C ALA A 111 -2.40 19.98 4.95
N VAL A 112 -2.56 20.65 3.81
CA VAL A 112 -3.87 21.02 3.23
C VAL A 112 -4.77 19.78 3.03
N SER A 113 -4.16 18.65 2.67
CA SER A 113 -4.84 17.37 2.55
C SER A 113 -3.96 16.23 3.05
N PRO A 114 -4.15 15.80 4.32
CA PRO A 114 -3.43 14.66 4.89
C PRO A 114 -3.63 13.37 4.09
N ILE A 115 -4.84 13.17 3.54
CA ILE A 115 -5.17 12.00 2.72
C ILE A 115 -4.35 12.01 1.42
N LEU A 116 -4.31 13.14 0.71
CA LEU A 116 -3.51 13.26 -0.52
C LEU A 116 -2.02 13.12 -0.25
N PHE A 117 -1.55 13.66 0.88
CA PHE A 117 -0.15 13.49 1.28
C PHE A 117 0.20 12.00 1.44
N ALA A 118 -0.66 11.23 2.11
CA ALA A 118 -0.45 9.78 2.26
C ALA A 118 -0.43 9.05 0.90
N VAL A 119 -1.29 9.45 -0.05
CA VAL A 119 -1.28 8.92 -1.42
C VAL A 119 0.00 9.29 -2.17
N ARG A 120 0.44 10.56 -2.12
CA ARG A 120 1.68 11.00 -2.77
C ARG A 120 2.91 10.32 -2.17
N ALA A 121 2.94 10.13 -0.85
CA ALA A 121 3.97 9.35 -0.17
C ALA A 121 3.98 7.87 -0.62
N TYR A 122 2.82 7.29 -0.92
CA TYR A 122 2.76 5.95 -1.51
C TYR A 122 3.31 5.93 -2.94
N ILE A 123 2.95 6.92 -3.77
CA ILE A 123 3.37 7.01 -5.18
C ILE A 123 4.88 7.13 -5.27
N ILE A 124 5.50 8.04 -4.51
CA ILE A 124 6.96 8.17 -4.52
C ILE A 124 7.64 6.90 -4.00
N ALA A 125 7.07 6.25 -2.97
CA ALA A 125 7.59 4.97 -2.49
C ALA A 125 7.48 3.86 -3.54
N ASP A 126 6.53 3.94 -4.46
CA ASP A 126 6.41 3.01 -5.59
C ASP A 126 7.44 3.32 -6.67
N ILE A 127 7.54 4.58 -7.09
CA ILE A 127 8.52 5.07 -8.08
C ILE A 127 9.94 4.68 -7.68
N TYR A 128 10.31 4.91 -6.42
CA TYR A 128 11.66 4.64 -5.92
C TYR A 128 11.83 3.23 -5.34
N ALA A 129 10.84 2.35 -5.52
CA ALA A 129 10.86 0.97 -5.05
C ALA A 129 11.26 0.82 -3.57
N VAL A 130 10.49 1.48 -2.69
CA VAL A 130 10.65 1.48 -1.23
C VAL A 130 9.44 0.78 -0.57
N PRO A 131 9.37 -0.58 -0.54
CA PRO A 131 8.13 -1.31 -0.22
C PRO A 131 7.63 -1.11 1.21
N ASN A 132 8.52 -0.91 2.17
CA ASN A 132 8.14 -0.67 3.57
C ASN A 132 7.48 0.71 3.73
N MET A 133 7.90 1.72 2.98
CA MET A 133 7.25 3.02 2.97
C MET A 133 5.86 2.92 2.33
N LYS A 134 5.68 2.14 1.25
CA LYS A 134 4.35 1.85 0.67
C LYS A 134 3.39 1.32 1.74
N LYS A 135 3.82 0.36 2.56
CA LYS A 135 2.99 -0.20 3.65
C LYS A 135 2.58 0.86 4.68
N ILE A 136 3.53 1.71 5.12
CA ILE A 136 3.24 2.78 6.08
C ILE A 136 2.30 3.83 5.48
N ALA A 137 2.52 4.22 4.23
CA ALA A 137 1.68 5.18 3.52
C ALA A 137 0.24 4.66 3.37
N THR A 138 0.06 3.38 3.00
CA THR A 138 -1.25 2.73 2.94
C THR A 138 -1.93 2.67 4.31
N ALA A 139 -1.19 2.36 5.38
CA ALA A 139 -1.76 2.34 6.73
C ALA A 139 -2.26 3.73 7.17
N LYS A 140 -1.45 4.78 6.95
CA LYS A 140 -1.83 6.17 7.24
C LYS A 140 -3.02 6.62 6.38
N PHE A 141 -3.03 6.28 5.09
CA PHE A 141 -4.17 6.55 4.23
C PHE A 141 -5.45 5.88 4.76
N SER A 142 -5.37 4.59 5.13
CA SER A 142 -6.50 3.83 5.66
C SER A 142 -7.09 4.48 6.91
N GLU A 143 -6.23 4.87 7.86
CA GLU A 143 -6.63 5.55 9.10
C GLU A 143 -7.36 6.87 8.79
N LEU A 144 -6.76 7.72 7.96
CA LEU A 144 -7.33 9.01 7.59
C LEU A 144 -8.63 8.90 6.80
N ALA A 145 -8.68 8.00 5.82
CA ALA A 145 -9.81 7.84 4.93
C ALA A 145 -11.00 7.16 5.63
N SER A 146 -10.75 6.26 6.59
CA SER A 146 -11.82 5.62 7.37
C SER A 146 -12.67 6.63 8.17
N VAL A 147 -12.08 7.75 8.59
CA VAL A 147 -12.79 8.81 9.32
C VAL A 147 -13.23 9.97 8.42
N ASN A 148 -12.51 10.23 7.32
CA ASN A 148 -12.71 11.40 6.46
C ASN A 148 -13.21 11.07 5.04
N TYR A 149 -13.82 9.91 4.81
CA TYR A 149 -14.33 9.49 3.48
C TYR A 149 -15.33 10.47 2.85
N LYS A 150 -16.00 11.32 3.65
CA LYS A 150 -16.93 12.36 3.16
C LYS A 150 -16.23 13.62 2.67
N ASN A 151 -14.95 13.80 3.00
CA ASN A 151 -14.20 14.99 2.63
C ASN A 151 -13.96 14.99 1.10
N PRO A 152 -14.15 16.12 0.38
CA PRO A 152 -13.85 16.21 -1.05
C PRO A 152 -12.44 15.74 -1.42
N ASN A 153 -11.46 15.94 -0.52
CA ASN A 153 -10.09 15.48 -0.69
C ASN A 153 -9.96 13.95 -0.80
N PHE A 154 -10.91 13.18 -0.26
CA PHE A 154 -10.94 11.74 -0.43
C PHE A 154 -11.24 11.37 -1.89
N VAL A 155 -12.20 12.03 -2.53
CA VAL A 155 -12.52 11.80 -3.95
C VAL A 155 -11.33 12.18 -4.84
N THR A 156 -10.67 13.31 -4.56
CA THR A 156 -9.42 13.69 -5.24
C THR A 156 -8.33 12.64 -5.05
N ALA A 157 -8.22 12.05 -3.85
CA ALA A 157 -7.26 10.99 -3.58
C ALA A 157 -7.56 9.72 -4.38
N LEU A 158 -8.82 9.32 -4.54
CA LEU A 158 -9.21 8.19 -5.38
C LEU A 158 -8.81 8.39 -6.84
N ARG A 159 -9.02 9.59 -7.38
CA ARG A 159 -8.57 9.96 -8.72
C ARG A 159 -7.06 9.77 -8.86
N VAL A 160 -6.28 10.37 -7.96
CA VAL A 160 -4.82 10.27 -7.98
C VAL A 160 -4.34 8.81 -7.87
N ILE A 161 -4.97 7.98 -7.03
CA ILE A 161 -4.64 6.54 -6.90
C ILE A 161 -4.83 5.79 -8.23
N TYR A 162 -5.86 6.13 -9.00
CA TYR A 162 -6.17 5.46 -10.26
C TYR A 162 -5.40 6.04 -11.45
N GLU A 163 -5.00 7.32 -11.40
CA GLU A 163 -4.09 7.95 -12.38
C GLU A 163 -2.65 7.45 -12.25
N SER A 164 -2.15 7.25 -11.03
CA SER A 164 -0.73 6.94 -10.79
C SER A 164 -0.37 5.46 -10.95
N ALA A 165 -1.34 4.56 -10.80
CA ALA A 165 -1.06 3.13 -10.73
C ALA A 165 -0.97 2.53 -12.13
N GLN A 166 0.24 2.10 -12.51
CA GLN A 166 0.45 1.21 -13.64
C GLN A 166 -0.36 -0.07 -13.42
N ASP A 167 -1.18 -0.47 -14.39
CA ASP A 167 -2.26 -1.46 -14.27
C ASP A 167 -1.85 -2.88 -13.86
N ASN A 168 -0.56 -3.14 -13.67
CA ASN A 168 0.01 -4.47 -13.53
C ASN A 168 0.15 -4.96 -12.09
N ASP A 169 0.03 -4.10 -11.09
CA ASP A 169 0.01 -4.53 -9.70
C ASP A 169 -1.25 -4.02 -9.00
N LYS A 170 -2.03 -4.92 -8.43
CA LYS A 170 -3.17 -4.60 -7.56
C LYS A 170 -2.62 -4.06 -6.24
N GLY A 171 -1.99 -2.89 -6.30
CA GLY A 171 -1.27 -2.32 -5.18
C GLY A 171 -2.17 -2.18 -3.96
N CYS A 172 -1.60 -2.42 -2.77
CA CYS A 172 -2.33 -2.36 -1.51
C CYS A 172 -3.08 -1.03 -1.27
N MET A 173 -2.69 0.06 -1.94
CA MET A 173 -3.41 1.34 -1.91
C MET A 173 -4.77 1.26 -2.63
N ARG A 174 -4.82 0.67 -3.85
CA ARG A 174 -6.08 0.46 -4.59
C ARG A 174 -7.02 -0.45 -3.79
N GLU A 175 -6.50 -1.54 -3.23
CA GLU A 175 -7.30 -2.46 -2.41
C GLU A 175 -7.90 -1.78 -1.18
N THR A 176 -7.10 -0.99 -0.47
CA THR A 176 -7.52 -0.24 0.72
C THR A 176 -8.58 0.80 0.36
N ALA A 177 -8.36 1.57 -0.71
CA ALA A 177 -9.32 2.54 -1.20
C ALA A 177 -10.66 1.89 -1.55
N VAL A 178 -10.64 0.78 -2.29
CA VAL A 178 -11.83 0.02 -2.66
C VAL A 178 -12.56 -0.55 -1.45
N ASP A 179 -11.85 -1.02 -0.42
CA ASP A 179 -12.47 -1.50 0.83
C ASP A 179 -13.24 -0.38 1.54
N ILE A 180 -12.65 0.82 1.64
CA ILE A 180 -13.30 1.98 2.25
C ILE A 180 -14.51 2.42 1.44
N VAL A 181 -14.35 2.56 0.11
CA VAL A 181 -15.46 2.92 -0.78
C VAL A 181 -16.59 1.91 -0.68
N SER A 182 -16.30 0.61 -0.69
CA SER A 182 -17.30 -0.47 -0.61
C SER A 182 -18.07 -0.48 0.73
N LYS A 183 -17.53 0.11 1.79
CA LYS A 183 -18.22 0.27 3.09
C LYS A 183 -19.17 1.47 3.11
N HIS A 184 -18.94 2.47 2.27
CA HIS A 184 -19.64 3.77 2.27
C HIS A 184 -20.21 4.15 0.89
N TYR A 185 -20.38 3.17 0.00
CA TYR A 185 -20.70 3.41 -1.41
C TYR A 185 -22.06 4.11 -1.59
N ASP A 186 -23.01 3.85 -0.70
CA ASP A 186 -24.33 4.46 -0.65
C ASP A 186 -24.26 5.98 -0.49
N LEU A 187 -23.35 6.46 0.37
CA LEU A 187 -23.11 7.87 0.59
C LEU A 187 -22.24 8.49 -0.50
N LEU A 188 -21.26 7.74 -1.01
CA LEU A 188 -20.33 8.24 -2.02
C LEU A 188 -21.00 8.38 -3.39
N LEU A 189 -21.92 7.50 -3.77
CA LEU A 189 -22.68 7.62 -5.02
C LEU A 189 -23.60 8.84 -5.06
N ALA A 190 -23.98 9.40 -3.90
CA ALA A 190 -24.71 10.66 -3.86
C ALA A 190 -23.84 11.90 -4.13
N ASN A 191 -22.51 11.73 -4.27
CA ASN A 191 -21.56 12.80 -4.54
C ASN A 191 -21.19 12.82 -6.03
N SER A 192 -21.60 13.88 -6.74
CA SER A 192 -21.30 14.05 -8.18
C SER A 192 -19.81 14.08 -8.51
N ALA A 193 -18.95 14.51 -7.58
CA ALA A 193 -17.51 14.44 -7.79
C ALA A 193 -17.00 13.00 -7.82
N PHE A 194 -17.62 12.10 -7.06
CA PHE A 194 -17.29 10.68 -7.07
C PHE A 194 -17.82 9.98 -8.33
N GLU A 195 -19.02 10.36 -8.79
CA GLU A 195 -19.55 9.90 -10.09
C GLU A 195 -18.57 10.23 -11.22
N ALA A 196 -18.05 11.47 -11.27
CA ALA A 196 -17.05 11.87 -12.26
C ALA A 196 -15.78 11.01 -12.21
N VAL A 197 -15.32 10.59 -11.01
CA VAL A 197 -14.16 9.68 -10.89
C VAL A 197 -14.50 8.29 -11.45
N LEU A 198 -15.72 7.79 -11.26
CA LEU A 198 -16.14 6.51 -11.83
C LEU A 198 -16.24 6.55 -13.36
N ASP A 199 -16.69 7.68 -13.90
CA ASP A 199 -16.77 7.90 -15.35
C ASP A 199 -15.37 7.96 -15.99
N ASP A 200 -14.43 8.67 -15.35
CA ASP A 200 -13.05 8.80 -15.84
C ASP A 200 -12.23 7.51 -15.64
N HIS A 201 -12.53 6.74 -14.60
CA HIS A 201 -11.75 5.56 -14.20
C HIS A 201 -12.62 4.31 -14.02
N GLY A 202 -13.08 3.72 -15.13
CA GLY A 202 -13.89 2.49 -15.10
C GLY A 202 -13.24 1.29 -14.39
N ALA A 203 -11.91 1.28 -14.25
CA ALA A 203 -11.20 0.29 -13.43
C ALA A 203 -11.62 0.32 -11.95
N LEU A 204 -11.87 1.51 -11.39
CA LEU A 204 -12.37 1.67 -10.01
C LEU A 204 -13.75 1.03 -9.85
N GLY A 205 -14.68 1.32 -10.76
CA GLY A 205 -16.01 0.71 -10.75
C GLY A 205 -15.95 -0.82 -10.79
N LYS A 206 -15.12 -1.38 -11.67
CA LYS A 206 -14.86 -2.84 -11.76
C LYS A 206 -14.34 -3.42 -10.45
N ASP A 207 -13.44 -2.73 -9.76
CA ASP A 207 -12.88 -3.22 -8.50
C ASP A 207 -13.87 -3.10 -7.33
N ILE A 208 -14.68 -2.04 -7.29
CA ILE A 208 -15.79 -1.89 -6.33
C ILE A 208 -16.80 -3.03 -6.52
N LEU A 209 -17.24 -3.30 -7.76
CA LEU A 209 -18.19 -4.39 -8.03
C LEU A 209 -17.65 -5.75 -7.57
N ARG A 210 -16.35 -6.01 -7.83
CA ARG A 210 -15.69 -7.23 -7.34
C ARG A 210 -15.63 -7.27 -5.81
N ALA A 211 -15.37 -6.15 -5.15
CA ALA A 211 -15.34 -6.06 -3.69
C ALA A 211 -16.73 -6.28 -3.07
N LEU A 212 -17.78 -5.68 -3.64
CA LEU A 212 -19.17 -5.89 -3.22
C LEU A 212 -19.60 -7.34 -3.43
N LEU A 213 -19.24 -7.96 -4.56
CA LEU A 213 -19.51 -9.38 -4.81
C LEU A 213 -18.77 -10.28 -3.81
N ARG A 214 -17.49 -10.01 -3.53
CA ARG A 214 -16.72 -10.73 -2.50
C ARG A 214 -17.39 -10.60 -1.13
N LYS A 215 -17.88 -9.41 -0.77
CA LYS A 215 -18.56 -9.16 0.51
C LYS A 215 -19.93 -9.85 0.58
N ALA A 216 -20.68 -9.86 -0.52
CA ALA A 216 -21.96 -10.57 -0.60
C ALA A 216 -21.79 -12.09 -0.48
N ASN A 217 -20.75 -12.63 -1.10
CA ASN A 217 -20.40 -14.06 -1.10
C ASN A 217 -19.54 -14.47 0.11
N ALA A 218 -19.15 -13.52 0.97
CA ALA A 218 -18.31 -13.82 2.12
C ALA A 218 -19.02 -14.87 3.00
N PRO A 219 -18.30 -15.92 3.43
CA PRO A 219 -18.85 -16.92 4.33
C PRO A 219 -19.45 -16.26 5.58
N LYS A 220 -20.73 -16.50 5.85
CA LYS A 220 -21.42 -15.96 7.02
C LYS A 220 -21.44 -16.99 8.13
N ALA A 221 -21.42 -16.53 9.37
CA ALA A 221 -21.71 -17.38 10.51
C ALA A 221 -23.11 -17.97 10.34
N ALA A 222 -23.21 -19.28 10.44
CA ALA A 222 -24.47 -19.99 10.39
C ALA A 222 -24.46 -21.10 11.44
N LYS A 223 -25.66 -21.53 11.84
CA LYS A 223 -25.82 -22.66 12.75
C LYS A 223 -25.81 -23.96 11.96
N TYR A 224 -25.02 -24.92 12.42
CA TYR A 224 -24.90 -26.23 11.80
C TYR A 224 -25.19 -27.32 12.84
N MET A 225 -25.82 -28.39 12.38
CA MET A 225 -26.02 -29.60 13.18
C MET A 225 -24.77 -30.47 13.12
N CYS A 226 -23.99 -30.50 14.20
CA CYS A 226 -22.89 -31.44 14.33
C CYS A 226 -23.40 -32.79 14.87
N ARG A 227 -23.13 -33.85 14.11
CA ARG A 227 -23.41 -35.24 14.50
C ARG A 227 -22.09 -36.00 14.60
N HIS A 228 -21.69 -36.35 15.82
CA HIS A 228 -20.52 -37.18 16.09
C HIS A 228 -20.89 -38.34 17.02
N GLY A 229 -20.50 -39.57 16.66
CA GLY A 229 -20.64 -40.75 17.52
C GLY A 229 -22.06 -41.26 17.78
N GLY A 230 -23.07 -40.86 16.99
CA GLY A 230 -24.43 -41.40 17.05
C GLY A 230 -25.24 -41.09 18.32
N ARG A 231 -24.75 -40.23 19.22
CA ARG A 231 -25.41 -39.96 20.52
C ARG A 231 -25.54 -38.48 20.91
N ILE A 232 -24.83 -37.56 20.25
CA ILE A 232 -24.90 -36.12 20.58
C ILE A 232 -25.12 -35.34 19.29
N GLU A 233 -26.34 -34.84 19.12
CA GLU A 233 -26.66 -33.78 18.17
C GLU A 233 -26.44 -32.45 18.90
N GLN A 234 -25.50 -31.64 18.42
CA GLN A 234 -25.26 -30.31 18.97
C GLN A 234 -25.25 -29.28 17.85
N PHE A 235 -25.81 -28.11 18.13
CA PHE A 235 -25.69 -26.97 17.25
C PHE A 235 -24.33 -26.30 17.47
N VAL A 236 -23.63 -26.05 16.37
CA VAL A 236 -22.39 -25.28 16.36
C VAL A 236 -22.53 -24.11 15.42
N GLU A 237 -22.05 -22.95 15.86
CA GLU A 237 -21.99 -21.76 15.02
C GLU A 237 -20.61 -21.71 14.39
N MET A 238 -20.57 -21.72 13.06
CA MET A 238 -19.33 -21.77 12.30
C MET A 238 -19.42 -20.85 11.08
N ILE A 239 -18.27 -20.40 10.61
CA ILE A 239 -18.14 -19.71 9.33
C ILE A 239 -17.59 -20.73 8.34
N ILE A 240 -18.39 -21.12 7.35
CA ILE A 240 -18.03 -22.16 6.38
C ILE A 240 -18.17 -21.59 4.97
N ASP A 241 -17.11 -21.70 4.19
CA ASP A 241 -17.07 -21.21 2.81
C ASP A 241 -17.74 -22.18 1.83
N HIS A 242 -19.03 -21.94 1.58
CA HIS A 242 -19.81 -22.71 0.62
C HIS A 242 -19.45 -22.44 -0.85
N GLY A 243 -18.59 -21.46 -1.14
CA GLY A 243 -18.03 -21.21 -2.47
C GLY A 243 -17.00 -22.28 -2.89
N HIS A 244 -16.42 -22.99 -1.92
CA HIS A 244 -15.45 -24.06 -2.14
C HIS A 244 -15.99 -25.40 -1.58
N PRO A 245 -16.89 -26.10 -2.31
CA PRO A 245 -17.66 -27.22 -1.76
C PRO A 245 -16.82 -28.43 -1.35
N HIS A 246 -15.62 -28.59 -1.93
CA HIS A 246 -14.70 -29.70 -1.67
C HIS A 246 -13.73 -29.44 -0.51
N ASN A 247 -13.60 -28.18 -0.05
CA ASN A 247 -12.77 -27.88 1.12
C ASN A 247 -13.39 -28.52 2.36
N LYS A 248 -12.56 -28.82 3.36
CA LYS A 248 -13.02 -29.40 4.63
C LYS A 248 -12.96 -28.36 5.73
N SER A 249 -13.98 -28.37 6.58
CA SER A 249 -14.06 -27.56 7.79
C SER A 249 -14.28 -28.46 9.00
N SER A 250 -13.62 -28.16 10.10
CA SER A 250 -13.68 -28.97 11.32
C SER A 250 -14.61 -28.34 12.36
N CYS A 251 -15.49 -29.15 12.95
CA CYS A 251 -16.37 -28.71 14.02
C CYS A 251 -15.57 -28.15 15.21
N ILE A 252 -15.93 -26.96 15.68
CA ILE A 252 -15.24 -26.29 16.80
C ILE A 252 -15.35 -27.06 18.13
N ASN A 253 -16.41 -27.86 18.32
CA ASN A 253 -16.65 -28.57 19.58
C ASN A 253 -16.08 -30.00 19.61
N CYS A 254 -16.00 -30.69 18.48
CA CYS A 254 -15.59 -32.11 18.46
C CYS A 254 -14.54 -32.44 17.39
N ASN A 255 -14.04 -31.44 16.66
CA ASN A 255 -13.02 -31.57 15.61
C ASN A 255 -13.36 -32.54 14.46
N ILE A 256 -14.61 -33.01 14.32
CA ILE A 256 -15.02 -33.76 13.15
C ILE A 256 -14.86 -32.89 11.90
N SER A 257 -14.10 -33.39 10.93
CA SER A 257 -13.82 -32.70 9.68
C SER A 257 -14.70 -33.25 8.57
N LEU A 258 -15.51 -32.39 7.97
CA LEU A 258 -16.42 -32.72 6.87
C LEU A 258 -16.20 -31.74 5.73
N SER A 259 -16.55 -32.14 4.51
CA SER A 259 -16.57 -31.21 3.38
C SER A 259 -17.56 -30.07 3.61
N ASN A 260 -17.28 -28.90 3.05
CA ASN A 260 -18.16 -27.73 3.16
C ASN A 260 -19.55 -28.04 2.58
N ASN A 261 -19.64 -28.90 1.55
CA ASN A 261 -20.92 -29.38 1.03
C ASN A 261 -21.68 -30.30 2.01
N GLU A 262 -20.99 -31.13 2.79
CA GLU A 262 -21.62 -31.92 3.86
C GLU A 262 -22.10 -31.02 5.01
N TRP A 263 -21.33 -29.99 5.36
CA TRP A 263 -21.77 -28.97 6.32
C TRP A 263 -22.98 -28.19 5.80
N LYS A 264 -23.03 -27.83 4.52
CA LYS A 264 -24.17 -27.14 3.90
C LYS A 264 -25.48 -27.91 4.08
N LYS A 265 -25.45 -29.25 3.95
CA LYS A 265 -26.60 -30.13 4.21
C LYS A 265 -27.05 -30.17 5.67
N ARG A 266 -26.18 -29.77 6.60
CA ARG A 266 -26.41 -29.72 8.04
C ARG A 266 -26.69 -28.29 8.54
N MET A 267 -26.74 -27.31 7.64
CA MET A 267 -27.04 -25.92 7.98
C MET A 267 -28.50 -25.79 8.40
N VAL A 268 -28.74 -25.15 9.53
CA VAL A 268 -30.09 -24.85 10.03
C VAL A 268 -30.53 -23.56 9.36
N VAL A 269 -31.56 -23.64 8.51
CA VAL A 269 -32.17 -22.46 7.90
C VAL A 269 -33.14 -21.89 8.94
N THR A 270 -32.82 -20.70 9.46
CA THR A 270 -33.75 -19.88 10.26
C THR A 270 -34.62 -19.02 9.37
#